data_AF-A0AAV2YK34-F1
#
_entry.id   AF-A0AAV2YK34-F1
#
_cell.length_a   1.000
_cell.length_b   1.000
_cell.length_c   1.000
_cell.angle_alpha   90.00
_cell.angle_beta   90.00
_cell.angle_gamma   90.00
#
_symmetry.space_group_name_H-M   'P 1'
#
loop_
_entity.id
_entity.type
_entity.pdbx_description
1 polymer ?
#
loop_
_entity_poly.entity_id
_entity_poly.type
_entity_poly.pdbx_seq_one_letter_code
_entity_poly.pdbx_strand_id
1 'polypeptide(L)'
;MKRKWFQLVGEDGKALTSATSLSVDAEDVDTLRKAVFAEVSRALPATVIAADLTVFASRAAYSAKQKLPKSSSSVAEYGNDEDNSLIVQAPSRESGGAIVSAVSPNENERSFQKFNARVEHSKLEHQGGVPSTYTTYRTDTVKAFASLLDRIPATYDDELLWLGYLKATLDGGFPGMRFVLFSSYGSFDIYIVIPPANTIGLNATQLNPGLYLSRVELEDMVQSSINGKIVSDLIWILCSGHIGIARAILLFLQTMFGTIPRDAEDIEMELRSERLLQNIRSDYRSIPTADAFRRVIRAHDLSEEAKQKMIEVMNGVASGKPMLSSDGERTSRSRIAVELLTKFGFLYEDQTQQLQFASSMHFKIWLYSNRTDPIGYMISDVSHDDFVIACVKRMSASRLQHFACGNTRSIARERQIQMELYGATVSCLPRDVLVTPEWRTNDGKGFIDLVIRGSSILSFWELLVNGDDAVGHSKRFETGGTYHGSLTGSSRYVLIDFRQNKGVRHQKLGFLYVSFVDSFTTARIFGLGKPAADVELSK
;
A
#
# COMPACT_ATOMS: atom_id res chain seq x y z
N MET A 1 -45.20 0.25 43.88
CA MET A 1 -43.76 0.57 43.83
C MET A 1 -43.20 0.65 45.23
N LYS A 2 -42.45 -0.38 45.63
CA LYS A 2 -41.66 -0.37 46.88
C LYS A 2 -40.29 0.27 46.62
N ARG A 3 -39.68 0.84 47.66
CA ARG A 3 -38.31 1.38 47.57
C ARG A 3 -37.33 0.24 47.86
N LYS A 4 -36.35 0.05 46.99
CA LYS A 4 -35.28 -0.94 47.16
C LYS A 4 -33.94 -0.24 47.22
N TRP A 5 -33.20 -0.47 48.30
CA TRP A 5 -31.85 0.04 48.51
C TRP A 5 -30.81 -0.95 47.97
N PHE A 6 -29.83 -0.41 47.27
CA PHE A 6 -28.72 -1.17 46.71
C PHE A 6 -27.41 -0.37 46.72
N GLN A 7 -26.29 -1.08 46.68
CA GLN A 7 -24.96 -0.51 46.49
C GLN A 7 -24.30 -1.16 45.28
N LEU A 8 -23.79 -0.33 44.35
CA LEU A 8 -23.02 -0.81 43.21
C LEU A 8 -21.56 -1.01 43.61
N VAL A 9 -21.01 -2.19 43.35
CA VAL A 9 -19.60 -2.53 43.62
C VAL A 9 -18.92 -3.06 42.36
N GLY A 10 -17.60 -2.86 42.25
CA GLY A 10 -16.79 -3.55 41.25
C GLY A 10 -16.44 -4.98 41.66
N GLU A 11 -15.82 -5.76 40.77
CA GLU A 11 -15.28 -7.08 41.12
C GLU A 11 -14.22 -7.04 42.22
N ASP A 12 -13.50 -5.93 42.36
CA ASP A 12 -12.54 -5.69 43.45
C ASP A 12 -13.22 -5.45 44.82
N GLY A 13 -14.55 -5.43 44.85
CA GLY A 13 -15.36 -5.20 46.05
C GLY A 13 -15.38 -3.76 46.54
N LYS A 14 -14.77 -2.82 45.80
CA LYS A 14 -14.88 -1.39 46.06
C LYS A 14 -16.22 -0.87 45.59
N ALA A 15 -16.78 0.05 46.37
CA ALA A 15 -18.02 0.73 46.02
C ALA A 15 -17.80 1.64 44.80
N LEU A 16 -18.59 1.43 43.75
CA LEU A 16 -18.66 2.30 42.57
C LEU A 16 -19.66 3.44 42.80
N THR A 17 -20.66 3.21 43.65
CA THR A 17 -21.59 4.23 44.13
C THR A 17 -21.79 4.09 45.64
N SER A 18 -22.20 5.16 46.31
CA SER A 18 -22.82 5.05 47.64
C SER A 18 -24.10 4.21 47.56
N ALA A 19 -24.55 3.68 48.70
CA ALA A 19 -25.86 3.04 48.77
C ALA A 19 -26.94 4.04 48.33
N THR A 20 -27.80 3.62 47.41
CA THR A 20 -28.87 4.45 46.87
C THR A 20 -30.14 3.61 46.75
N SER A 21 -31.27 4.26 46.52
CA SER A 21 -32.57 3.60 46.47
C SER A 21 -33.26 3.86 45.14
N LEU A 22 -33.99 2.87 44.65
CA LEU A 22 -34.85 3.01 43.48
C LEU A 22 -36.28 2.57 43.80
N SER A 23 -37.25 3.20 43.15
CA SER A 23 -38.67 2.87 43.30
C SER A 23 -39.06 1.85 42.24
N VAL A 24 -39.06 0.56 42.60
CA VAL A 24 -39.41 -0.55 41.71
C VAL A 24 -40.29 -1.55 42.44
N ASP A 25 -41.30 -2.09 41.76
CA ASP A 25 -41.93 -3.35 42.19
C ASP A 25 -41.15 -4.52 41.58
N ALA A 26 -39.94 -4.75 42.09
CA ALA A 26 -39.15 -5.90 41.69
C ALA A 26 -39.47 -7.07 42.61
N GLU A 27 -40.15 -8.08 42.05
CA GLU A 27 -40.34 -9.36 42.72
C GLU A 27 -39.18 -10.31 42.43
N ASP A 28 -38.46 -10.13 41.32
CA ASP A 28 -37.35 -10.98 40.88
C ASP A 28 -36.05 -10.22 40.57
N VAL A 29 -34.96 -10.99 40.45
CA VAL A 29 -33.60 -10.47 40.18
C VAL A 29 -33.47 -9.81 38.80
N ASP A 30 -34.17 -10.27 37.77
CA ASP A 30 -34.07 -9.71 36.41
C ASP A 30 -34.71 -8.31 36.33
N THR A 31 -35.90 -8.17 36.92
CA THR A 31 -36.59 -6.89 37.07
C THR A 31 -35.75 -5.88 37.84
N LEU A 32 -35.11 -6.33 38.93
CA LEU A 32 -34.18 -5.49 39.71
C LEU A 32 -32.95 -5.08 38.89
N ARG A 33 -32.32 -5.99 38.14
CA ARG A 33 -31.14 -5.68 37.31
C ARG A 33 -31.44 -4.64 36.26
N LYS A 34 -32.57 -4.73 35.56
CA LYS A 34 -32.99 -3.75 34.55
C LYS A 34 -33.18 -2.37 35.18
N ALA A 35 -33.82 -2.31 36.35
CA ALA A 35 -34.03 -1.05 37.07
C ALA A 35 -32.71 -0.44 37.57
N VAL A 36 -31.84 -1.25 38.19
CA VAL A 36 -30.51 -0.81 38.64
C VAL A 36 -29.66 -0.34 37.46
N PHE A 37 -29.65 -1.08 36.36
CA PHE A 37 -28.90 -0.71 35.16
C PHE A 37 -29.37 0.62 34.58
N ALA A 38 -30.69 0.85 34.50
CA ALA A 38 -31.21 2.15 34.04
C ALA A 38 -30.71 3.31 34.90
N GLU A 39 -30.71 3.13 36.23
CA GLU A 39 -30.28 4.13 37.20
C GLU A 39 -28.76 4.41 37.14
N VAL A 40 -27.93 3.36 37.04
CA VAL A 40 -26.47 3.49 37.15
C VAL A 40 -25.71 3.36 35.83
N SER A 41 -26.42 3.27 34.68
CA SER A 41 -25.83 3.07 33.34
C SER A 41 -24.68 4.04 33.03
N ARG A 42 -24.78 5.30 33.46
CA ARG A 42 -23.74 6.32 33.27
C ARG A 42 -22.45 6.05 34.05
N ALA A 43 -22.53 5.31 35.15
CA ALA A 43 -21.39 4.88 35.95
C ALA A 43 -20.79 3.55 35.46
N LEU A 44 -21.43 2.89 34.48
CA LEU A 44 -21.00 1.62 33.90
C LEU A 44 -20.33 1.84 32.53
N PRO A 45 -19.38 0.97 32.12
CA PRO A 45 -18.85 0.97 30.75
C PRO A 45 -19.95 0.72 29.72
N ALA A 46 -19.82 1.31 28.52
CA ALA A 46 -20.80 1.21 27.43
C ALA A 46 -21.08 -0.24 26.94
N THR A 47 -20.23 -1.20 27.31
CA THR A 47 -20.35 -2.61 26.93
C THR A 47 -21.11 -3.47 27.95
N VAL A 48 -21.41 -2.95 29.14
CA VAL A 48 -22.16 -3.68 30.18
C VAL A 48 -23.65 -3.60 29.87
N ILE A 49 -24.35 -4.73 29.94
CA ILE A 49 -25.82 -4.79 29.89
C ILE A 49 -26.38 -5.23 31.26
N ALA A 50 -27.67 -5.00 31.49
CA ALA A 50 -28.33 -5.36 32.75
C ALA A 50 -28.13 -6.84 33.16
N ALA A 51 -28.04 -7.75 32.19
CA ALA A 51 -27.86 -9.18 32.44
C ALA A 51 -26.50 -9.52 33.09
N ASP A 52 -25.49 -8.67 32.91
CA ASP A 52 -24.13 -8.88 33.41
C ASP A 52 -23.99 -8.54 34.89
N LEU A 53 -24.92 -7.77 35.45
CA LEU A 53 -24.92 -7.38 36.86
C LEU A 53 -25.20 -8.59 37.74
N THR A 54 -24.37 -8.84 38.76
CA THR A 54 -24.61 -9.92 39.74
C THR A 54 -25.20 -9.36 41.02
N VAL A 55 -26.27 -9.97 41.54
CA VAL A 55 -27.00 -9.46 42.71
C VAL A 55 -26.79 -10.39 43.91
N PHE A 56 -26.55 -9.79 45.08
CA PHE A 56 -26.41 -10.45 46.36
C PHE A 56 -27.39 -9.84 47.36
N ALA A 57 -27.92 -10.68 48.25
CA ALA A 57 -28.95 -10.29 49.23
C ALA A 57 -28.48 -9.22 50.23
N SER A 58 -27.17 -9.19 50.55
CA SER A 58 -26.57 -8.25 51.51
C SER A 58 -25.05 -8.21 51.36
N ARG A 59 -24.38 -7.30 52.09
CA ARG A 59 -22.91 -7.27 52.16
C ARG A 59 -22.31 -8.56 52.74
N ALA A 60 -22.98 -9.18 53.72
CA ALA A 60 -22.55 -10.47 54.26
C ALA A 60 -22.64 -11.58 53.21
N ALA A 61 -23.75 -11.63 52.44
CA ALA A 61 -23.91 -12.58 51.34
C ALA A 61 -22.88 -12.36 50.22
N TYR A 62 -22.55 -11.10 49.92
CA TYR A 62 -21.49 -10.73 48.98
C TYR A 62 -20.12 -11.26 49.45
N SER A 63 -19.74 -11.01 50.70
CA SER A 63 -18.48 -11.50 51.28
C SER A 63 -18.41 -13.04 51.28
N ALA A 64 -19.54 -13.71 51.51
CA ALA A 64 -19.66 -15.16 51.43
C ALA A 64 -19.79 -15.70 49.99
N LYS A 65 -19.77 -14.82 48.98
CA LYS A 65 -19.97 -15.13 47.55
C LYS A 65 -21.27 -15.88 47.24
N GLN A 66 -22.31 -15.68 48.06
CA GLN A 66 -23.63 -16.27 47.91
C GLN A 66 -24.49 -15.41 46.97
N LYS A 67 -24.30 -15.61 45.66
CA LYS A 67 -25.07 -14.92 44.62
C LYS A 67 -26.53 -15.35 44.60
N LEU A 68 -27.44 -14.41 44.32
CA LEU A 68 -28.82 -14.76 44.02
C LEU A 68 -28.90 -15.40 42.60
N PRO A 69 -29.60 -16.53 42.44
CA PRO A 69 -29.88 -17.14 41.15
C PRO A 69 -30.44 -16.15 40.12
N LYS A 70 -29.99 -16.29 38.85
CA LYS A 70 -30.23 -15.31 37.78
C LYS A 70 -31.71 -15.10 37.38
N SER A 71 -32.62 -16.03 37.72
CA SER A 71 -33.95 -16.03 37.09
C SER A 71 -35.12 -16.63 37.91
N SER A 72 -35.03 -16.76 39.23
CA SER A 72 -36.17 -17.25 40.02
C SER A 72 -36.20 -16.89 41.51
N SER A 73 -35.18 -16.19 42.02
CA SER A 73 -35.16 -15.82 43.43
C SER A 73 -35.94 -14.55 43.67
N SER A 74 -36.88 -14.63 44.62
CA SER A 74 -37.59 -13.46 45.08
C SER A 74 -36.61 -12.46 45.69
N VAL A 75 -36.69 -11.20 45.25
CA VAL A 75 -35.97 -10.09 45.88
C VAL A 75 -36.87 -9.28 46.83
N ALA A 76 -38.11 -9.74 47.04
CA ALA A 76 -39.14 -9.02 47.78
C ALA A 76 -38.74 -8.72 49.23
N GLU A 77 -37.94 -9.60 49.85
CA GLU A 77 -37.55 -9.50 51.27
C GLU A 77 -36.26 -8.70 51.52
N TYR A 78 -35.48 -8.35 50.49
CA TYR A 78 -34.16 -7.71 50.62
C TYR A 78 -34.15 -6.22 50.27
N GLY A 79 -33.16 -5.45 50.76
CA GLY A 79 -32.99 -4.04 50.38
C GLY A 79 -34.09 -3.11 50.88
N ASN A 80 -34.68 -3.38 52.05
CA ASN A 80 -35.78 -2.58 52.60
C ASN A 80 -35.29 -1.25 53.21
N ASP A 81 -34.02 -1.18 53.58
CA ASP A 81 -33.35 -0.02 54.16
C ASP A 81 -31.87 0.03 53.71
N GLU A 82 -31.18 1.12 54.02
CA GLU A 82 -29.80 1.38 53.62
C GLU A 82 -28.80 0.37 54.22
N ASP A 83 -29.00 -0.01 55.48
CA ASP A 83 -28.14 -0.94 56.23
C ASP A 83 -28.26 -2.38 55.69
N ASN A 84 -29.44 -2.74 55.17
CA ASN A 84 -29.75 -4.02 54.55
C ASN A 84 -29.80 -3.94 53.01
N SER A 85 -29.02 -3.03 52.42
CA SER A 85 -28.97 -2.83 50.98
C SER A 85 -28.48 -4.08 50.22
N LEU A 86 -29.08 -4.30 49.05
CA LEU A 86 -28.62 -5.30 48.08
C LEU A 86 -27.25 -4.91 47.54
N ILE A 87 -26.35 -5.88 47.33
CA ILE A 87 -25.09 -5.61 46.64
C ILE A 87 -25.23 -5.99 45.18
N VAL A 88 -24.98 -5.04 44.29
CA VAL A 88 -24.98 -5.25 42.84
C VAL A 88 -23.55 -5.12 42.35
N GLN A 89 -22.98 -6.21 41.86
CA GLN A 89 -21.63 -6.27 41.33
C GLN A 89 -21.64 -6.06 39.82
N ALA A 90 -20.90 -5.06 39.35
CA ALA A 90 -20.60 -4.87 37.94
C ALA A 90 -19.35 -5.70 37.55
N PRO A 91 -19.33 -6.31 36.36
CA PRO A 91 -18.14 -7.00 35.87
C PRO A 91 -16.96 -6.02 35.72
N SER A 92 -15.74 -6.46 36.03
CA SER A 92 -14.55 -5.67 35.74
C SER A 92 -14.34 -5.53 34.23
N ARG A 93 -13.60 -4.48 33.84
CA ARG A 93 -12.97 -4.40 32.51
C ARG A 93 -12.09 -5.64 32.29
N GLU A 94 -12.64 -6.67 31.67
CA GLU A 94 -11.87 -7.42 30.69
C GLU A 94 -11.91 -6.62 29.38
N SER A 95 -11.15 -5.53 29.35
CA SER A 95 -10.56 -5.09 28.08
C SER A 95 -9.65 -6.24 27.64
N GLY A 96 -10.16 -7.09 26.74
CA GLY A 96 -9.56 -8.35 26.33
C GLY A 96 -8.04 -8.26 26.21
N GLY A 97 -7.35 -8.94 27.11
CA GLY A 97 -5.92 -9.15 26.99
C GLY A 97 -5.67 -10.12 25.84
N ALA A 98 -4.87 -9.72 24.86
CA ALA A 98 -4.35 -10.65 23.88
C ALA A 98 -3.37 -11.61 24.58
N ILE A 99 -3.70 -12.90 24.58
CA ILE A 99 -2.75 -13.96 24.94
C ILE A 99 -2.07 -14.38 23.63
N VAL A 100 -0.76 -14.17 23.53
CA VAL A 100 0.05 -14.73 22.43
C VAL A 100 1.24 -15.46 23.03
N SER A 101 1.43 -16.71 22.60
CA SER A 101 2.58 -17.55 22.94
C SER A 101 3.75 -17.20 22.03
N ALA A 102 4.96 -17.11 22.57
CA ALA A 102 6.18 -16.93 21.77
C ALA A 102 7.28 -17.90 22.26
N VAL A 103 7.96 -18.55 21.31
CA VAL A 103 9.16 -19.36 21.57
C VAL A 103 10.39 -18.53 21.17
N SER A 104 11.35 -18.41 22.08
CA SER A 104 12.66 -17.80 21.79
C SER A 104 13.60 -18.82 21.13
N PRO A 105 14.39 -18.47 20.10
CA PRO A 105 15.28 -19.44 19.44
C PRO A 105 16.51 -19.87 20.28
N ASN A 106 16.80 -19.21 21.41
CA ASN A 106 18.09 -19.35 22.08
C ASN A 106 18.05 -19.75 23.57
N GLU A 107 16.91 -20.13 24.14
CA GLU A 107 16.86 -20.68 25.50
C GLU A 107 15.90 -21.88 25.56
N ASN A 108 16.38 -23.00 26.08
CA ASN A 108 15.60 -24.25 26.28
C ASN A 108 14.52 -24.15 27.37
N GLU A 109 14.13 -22.94 27.78
CA GLU A 109 13.06 -22.70 28.74
C GLU A 109 11.87 -22.02 28.04
N ARG A 110 10.70 -22.66 28.11
CA ARG A 110 9.41 -22.05 27.76
C ARG A 110 9.12 -20.92 28.76
N SER A 111 9.57 -19.70 28.47
CA SER A 111 9.14 -18.54 29.24
C SER A 111 7.82 -18.00 28.70
N PHE A 112 6.75 -18.20 29.46
CA PHE A 112 5.46 -17.57 29.19
C PHE A 112 5.56 -16.08 29.54
N GLN A 113 5.78 -15.21 28.55
CA GLN A 113 5.61 -13.78 28.77
C GLN A 113 4.14 -13.40 28.62
N LYS A 114 3.39 -13.48 29.72
CA LYS A 114 2.07 -12.83 29.81
C LYS A 114 2.29 -11.32 29.65
N PHE A 115 1.87 -10.74 28.53
CA PHE A 115 1.68 -9.29 28.44
C PHE A 115 0.43 -8.90 29.25
N ASN A 116 0.60 -8.83 30.57
CA ASN A 116 -0.39 -8.25 31.48
C ASN A 116 -0.38 -6.71 31.42
N ALA A 117 0.47 -6.10 30.58
CA ALA A 117 0.53 -4.66 30.45
C ALA A 117 -0.72 -4.18 29.71
N ARG A 118 -1.46 -3.26 30.34
CA ARG A 118 -2.64 -2.63 29.74
C ARG A 118 -2.26 -1.99 28.40
N VAL A 119 -3.15 -2.08 27.44
CA VAL A 119 -3.12 -1.22 26.25
C VAL A 119 -3.34 0.21 26.73
N GLU A 120 -2.28 1.02 26.69
CA GLU A 120 -2.31 2.39 27.20
C GLU A 120 -2.61 3.37 26.06
N HIS A 121 -3.62 4.19 26.29
CA HIS A 121 -3.96 5.27 25.38
C HIS A 121 -3.49 6.61 25.95
N SER A 122 -2.96 7.48 25.09
CA SER A 122 -2.73 8.89 25.41
C SER A 122 -3.67 9.77 24.59
N LYS A 123 -4.24 10.79 25.25
CA LYS A 123 -4.85 11.92 24.55
C LYS A 123 -3.74 12.73 23.91
N LEU A 124 -3.76 12.85 22.60
CA LEU A 124 -2.86 13.72 21.86
C LEU A 124 -3.59 15.02 21.57
N GLU A 125 -3.10 16.12 22.13
CA GLU A 125 -3.46 17.46 21.70
C GLU A 125 -2.47 17.87 20.61
N HIS A 126 -2.99 18.16 19.42
CA HIS A 126 -2.16 18.52 18.28
C HIS A 126 -1.54 19.91 18.52
N GLN A 127 -0.21 20.01 18.58
CA GLN A 127 0.48 21.30 18.49
C GLN A 127 0.40 21.80 17.04
N GLY A 128 -0.73 22.41 16.66
CA GLY A 128 -0.94 22.81 15.27
C GLY A 128 -2.28 23.47 14.92
N GLY A 129 -3.16 23.78 15.89
CA GLY A 129 -4.23 24.76 15.65
C GLY A 129 -5.62 24.25 15.25
N VAL A 130 -5.99 23.00 15.55
CA VAL A 130 -7.42 22.61 15.69
C VAL A 130 -7.59 21.70 16.91
N PRO A 131 -8.47 22.02 17.88
CA PRO A 131 -8.64 21.22 19.08
C PRO A 131 -9.58 20.04 18.81
N SER A 132 -9.02 18.91 18.41
CA SER A 132 -9.69 17.63 18.60
C SER A 132 -8.75 16.71 19.35
N THR A 133 -9.14 16.36 20.58
CA THR A 133 -8.45 15.34 21.37
C THR A 133 -8.70 13.98 20.74
N TYR A 134 -7.70 13.40 20.10
CA TYR A 134 -7.77 12.00 19.67
C TYR A 134 -7.05 11.12 20.67
N THR A 135 -7.54 9.90 20.81
CA THR A 135 -7.00 8.90 21.73
C THR A 135 -6.18 7.92 20.90
N THR A 136 -4.85 7.96 21.01
CA THR A 136 -3.96 7.03 20.30
C THR A 136 -3.29 6.09 21.28
N TYR A 137 -2.85 4.92 20.80
CA TYR A 137 -1.96 4.05 21.58
C TYR A 137 -0.66 4.78 21.91
N ARG A 138 -0.16 4.60 23.14
CA ARG A 138 1.14 5.15 23.53
C ARG A 138 2.23 4.59 22.62
N THR A 139 3.26 5.40 22.38
CA THR A 139 4.41 5.04 21.54
C THR A 139 5.02 3.70 21.93
N ASP A 140 5.08 3.37 23.21
CA ASP A 140 5.64 2.08 23.66
C ASP A 140 4.69 0.90 23.41
N THR A 141 3.38 1.12 23.47
CA THR A 141 2.37 0.14 23.03
C THR A 141 2.43 -0.08 21.52
N VAL A 142 2.61 0.98 20.73
CA VAL A 142 2.81 0.89 19.27
C VAL A 142 4.12 0.18 18.94
N LYS A 143 5.21 0.45 19.67
CA LYS A 143 6.50 -0.26 19.52
C LYS A 143 6.39 -1.73 19.91
N ALA A 144 5.66 -2.06 20.98
CA ALA A 144 5.39 -3.43 21.38
C ALA A 144 4.57 -4.17 20.33
N PHE A 145 3.52 -3.53 19.79
CA PHE A 145 2.75 -4.05 18.66
C PHE A 145 3.61 -4.19 17.39
N ALA A 146 4.42 -3.20 17.04
CA ALA A 146 5.31 -3.28 15.88
C ALA A 146 6.36 -4.40 16.01
N SER A 147 6.91 -4.60 17.22
CA SER A 147 7.82 -5.71 17.54
C SER A 147 7.13 -7.09 17.46
N LEU A 148 5.83 -7.15 17.78
CA LEU A 148 4.97 -8.32 17.59
C LEU A 148 4.69 -8.57 16.09
N LEU A 149 4.38 -7.51 15.33
CA LEU A 149 4.09 -7.56 13.89
C LEU A 149 5.32 -8.02 13.07
N ASP A 150 6.55 -7.61 13.46
CA ASP A 150 7.81 -8.07 12.83
C ASP A 150 8.08 -9.58 13.09
N ARG A 151 7.28 -10.24 13.96
CA ARG A 151 7.43 -11.65 14.37
C ARG A 151 6.26 -12.56 13.98
N ILE A 152 5.26 -12.08 13.23
CA ILE A 152 4.09 -12.87 12.76
C ILE A 152 4.45 -14.17 12.03
N PRO A 153 5.59 -14.32 11.32
CA PRO A 153 5.95 -15.63 10.77
C PRO A 153 6.03 -16.77 11.80
N ALA A 154 6.12 -16.45 13.10
CA ALA A 154 6.21 -17.43 14.18
C ALA A 154 4.85 -17.97 14.68
N THR A 155 3.71 -17.40 14.27
CA THR A 155 2.40 -17.86 14.76
C THR A 155 1.67 -18.76 13.79
N TYR A 156 2.15 -18.94 12.55
CA TYR A 156 1.46 -19.79 11.56
C TYR A 156 1.22 -21.21 12.08
N ASP A 157 2.16 -21.76 12.85
CA ASP A 157 2.07 -23.12 13.42
C ASP A 157 1.30 -23.20 14.75
N ASP A 158 0.74 -22.09 15.25
CA ASP A 158 -0.04 -22.08 16.50
C ASP A 158 -1.49 -22.53 16.23
N GLU A 159 -1.70 -23.84 16.17
CA GLU A 159 -3.01 -24.44 15.94
C GLU A 159 -4.06 -23.97 16.96
N LEU A 160 -3.68 -23.72 18.21
CA LEU A 160 -4.61 -23.28 19.25
C LEU A 160 -5.08 -21.85 18.99
N LEU A 161 -4.20 -20.98 18.52
CA LEU A 161 -4.56 -19.63 18.08
C LEU A 161 -5.51 -19.68 16.88
N TRP A 162 -5.13 -20.40 15.81
CA TRP A 162 -5.87 -20.39 14.55
C TRP A 162 -7.17 -21.21 14.58
N LEU A 163 -7.09 -22.49 14.96
CA LEU A 163 -8.23 -23.41 14.97
C LEU A 163 -9.03 -23.37 16.27
N GLY A 164 -8.42 -22.93 17.37
CA GLY A 164 -9.10 -22.72 18.65
C GLY A 164 -9.76 -21.35 18.70
N TYR A 165 -8.99 -20.31 19.02
CA TYR A 165 -9.55 -19.00 19.35
C TYR A 165 -10.11 -18.24 18.14
N LEU A 166 -9.36 -18.15 17.04
CA LEU A 166 -9.78 -17.41 15.85
C LEU A 166 -10.98 -18.07 15.17
N LYS A 167 -10.91 -19.38 14.90
CA LYS A 167 -12.03 -20.11 14.30
C LYS A 167 -13.29 -20.05 15.17
N ALA A 168 -13.20 -20.34 16.46
CA ALA A 168 -14.36 -20.26 17.34
C ALA A 168 -14.92 -18.84 17.46
N THR A 169 -14.10 -17.80 17.35
CA THR A 169 -14.59 -16.41 17.30
C THR A 169 -15.31 -16.12 15.99
N LEU A 170 -14.79 -16.59 14.85
CA LEU A 170 -15.45 -16.48 13.54
C LEU A 170 -16.78 -17.24 13.49
N ASP A 171 -16.83 -18.43 14.12
CA ASP A 171 -18.03 -19.27 14.20
C ASP A 171 -19.03 -18.78 15.26
N GLY A 172 -18.73 -17.67 15.97
CA GLY A 172 -19.62 -17.08 16.97
C GLY A 172 -19.60 -17.75 18.35
N GLY A 173 -18.67 -18.69 18.59
CA GLY A 173 -18.46 -19.36 19.87
C GLY A 173 -17.91 -18.47 20.99
N PHE A 174 -17.32 -17.31 20.64
CA PHE A 174 -16.85 -16.29 21.59
C PHE A 174 -17.52 -14.94 21.35
N PRO A 175 -18.80 -14.78 21.72
CA PRO A 175 -19.53 -13.53 21.51
C PRO A 175 -18.87 -12.37 22.26
N GLY A 176 -18.50 -11.32 21.53
CA GLY A 176 -17.82 -10.13 22.06
C GLY A 176 -16.30 -10.09 21.82
N MET A 177 -15.68 -11.23 21.48
CA MET A 177 -14.27 -11.26 21.10
C MET A 177 -14.10 -10.81 19.64
N ARG A 178 -13.08 -9.99 19.36
CA ARG A 178 -12.76 -9.51 18.01
C ARG A 178 -11.27 -9.60 17.77
N PHE A 179 -10.89 -10.11 16.61
CA PHE A 179 -9.50 -10.13 16.16
C PHE A 179 -9.32 -9.13 15.02
N VAL A 180 -8.20 -8.41 15.06
CA VAL A 180 -7.72 -7.60 13.93
C VAL A 180 -6.36 -8.16 13.55
N LEU A 181 -6.27 -8.71 12.35
CA LEU A 181 -5.07 -9.31 11.81
C LEU A 181 -4.53 -8.43 10.69
N PHE A 182 -3.24 -8.17 10.73
CA PHE A 182 -2.54 -7.46 9.65
C PHE A 182 -1.70 -8.50 8.91
N SER A 183 -1.97 -8.67 7.63
CA SER A 183 -1.11 -9.44 6.73
C SER A 183 -0.48 -8.48 5.74
N SER A 184 0.85 -8.50 5.67
CA SER A 184 1.57 -7.81 4.62
C SER A 184 1.32 -8.57 3.31
N TYR A 185 0.71 -7.87 2.34
CA TYR A 185 0.57 -8.30 0.93
C TYR A 185 -0.33 -9.53 0.67
N GLY A 186 -1.31 -9.78 1.55
CA GLY A 186 -2.44 -10.68 1.24
C GLY A 186 -2.09 -12.16 1.18
N SER A 187 -0.87 -12.57 1.53
CA SER A 187 -0.54 -13.99 1.68
C SER A 187 -1.25 -14.52 2.92
N PHE A 188 -2.26 -15.34 2.68
CA PHE A 188 -3.06 -16.02 3.68
C PHE A 188 -3.06 -17.52 3.39
N ASP A 189 -1.89 -18.16 3.44
CA ASP A 189 -1.84 -19.60 3.69
C ASP A 189 -2.06 -19.81 5.19
N ILE A 190 -3.30 -19.61 5.62
CA ILE A 190 -3.74 -19.83 7.01
C ILE A 190 -4.70 -21.00 7.06
N TYR A 191 -4.65 -21.75 8.17
CA TYR A 191 -5.51 -22.90 8.47
C TYR A 191 -7.02 -22.58 8.49
N ILE A 192 -7.39 -21.30 8.35
CA ILE A 192 -8.77 -20.82 8.41
C ILE A 192 -9.06 -19.88 7.23
N VAL A 193 -10.23 -20.07 6.62
CA VAL A 193 -10.72 -19.18 5.55
C VAL A 193 -11.42 -17.99 6.21
N ILE A 194 -10.86 -16.80 6.06
CA ILE A 194 -11.50 -15.56 6.53
C ILE A 194 -12.52 -15.10 5.48
N PRO A 195 -13.80 -14.89 5.85
CA PRO A 195 -14.81 -14.42 4.91
C PRO A 195 -14.42 -13.07 4.28
N PRO A 196 -14.66 -12.85 2.97
CA PRO A 196 -14.31 -11.59 2.29
C PRO A 196 -14.96 -10.33 2.92
N ALA A 197 -16.12 -10.48 3.55
CA ALA A 197 -16.77 -9.38 4.27
C ALA A 197 -15.94 -8.88 5.47
N ASN A 198 -15.07 -9.75 6.02
CA ASN A 198 -14.21 -9.45 7.16
C ASN A 198 -12.76 -9.14 6.74
N THR A 199 -12.49 -9.01 5.44
CA THR A 199 -11.17 -8.62 4.93
C THR A 199 -11.18 -7.18 4.41
N ILE A 200 -10.14 -6.45 4.77
CA ILE A 200 -9.85 -5.10 4.28
C ILE A 200 -8.64 -5.21 3.35
N GLY A 201 -8.86 -4.91 2.07
CA GLY A 201 -7.81 -4.91 1.05
C GLY A 201 -7.14 -3.54 0.90
N LEU A 202 -6.23 -3.44 -0.07
CA LEU A 202 -5.64 -2.14 -0.44
C LEU A 202 -6.70 -1.19 -1.00
N ASN A 203 -7.55 -1.68 -1.91
CA ASN A 203 -8.63 -0.88 -2.49
C ASN A 203 -9.86 -0.85 -1.59
N ALA A 204 -10.48 0.32 -1.50
CA ALA A 204 -11.81 0.44 -0.89
C ALA A 204 -12.84 -0.29 -1.76
N THR A 205 -13.84 -0.87 -1.10
CA THR A 205 -15.02 -1.44 -1.74
C THR A 205 -16.26 -0.70 -1.25
N GLN A 206 -17.43 -1.03 -1.80
CA GLN A 206 -18.69 -0.46 -1.29
C GLN A 206 -18.98 -0.85 0.17
N LEU A 207 -18.39 -1.96 0.64
CA LEU A 207 -18.67 -2.53 1.96
C LEU A 207 -17.57 -2.25 2.97
N ASN A 208 -16.32 -2.17 2.53
CA ASN A 208 -15.14 -2.05 3.39
C ASN A 208 -14.21 -0.90 2.95
N PRO A 209 -13.65 -0.12 3.89
CA PRO A 209 -12.61 0.85 3.57
C PRO A 209 -11.36 0.14 3.02
N GLY A 210 -10.56 0.86 2.24
CA GLY A 210 -9.27 0.38 1.72
C GLY A 210 -8.10 0.92 2.54
N LEU A 211 -6.92 0.35 2.33
CA LEU A 211 -5.67 0.84 2.93
C LEU A 211 -4.92 1.85 2.06
N TYR A 212 -5.29 1.99 0.78
CA TYR A 212 -4.79 3.08 -0.05
C TYR A 212 -5.42 4.40 0.34
N LEU A 213 -4.58 5.45 0.28
CA LEU A 213 -5.03 6.81 0.43
C LEU A 213 -6.03 7.14 -0.69
N SER A 214 -7.13 7.77 -0.31
CA SER A 214 -7.94 8.56 -1.23
C SER A 214 -7.20 9.84 -1.63
N ARG A 215 -7.67 10.50 -2.69
CA ARG A 215 -7.09 11.79 -3.14
C ARG A 215 -7.17 12.86 -2.05
N VAL A 216 -8.29 12.92 -1.34
CA VAL A 216 -8.52 13.88 -0.26
C VAL A 216 -7.53 13.64 0.89
N GLU A 217 -7.33 12.39 1.30
CA GLU A 217 -6.35 12.07 2.35
C GLU A 217 -4.92 12.42 1.92
N LEU A 218 -4.56 12.21 0.64
CA LEU A 218 -3.26 12.63 0.15
C LEU A 218 -3.13 14.16 0.15
N GLU A 219 -4.16 14.89 -0.29
CA GLU A 219 -4.15 16.35 -0.28
C GLU A 219 -3.97 16.91 1.14
N ASP A 220 -4.68 16.35 2.12
CA ASP A 220 -4.52 16.69 3.53
C ASP A 220 -3.09 16.40 4.03
N MET A 221 -2.52 15.25 3.65
CA MET A 221 -1.14 14.91 3.97
C MET A 221 -0.12 15.88 3.35
N VAL A 222 -0.33 16.29 2.10
CA VAL A 222 0.56 17.24 1.40
C VAL A 222 0.47 18.61 2.05
N GLN A 223 -0.74 19.11 2.31
CA GLN A 223 -0.99 20.42 2.89
C GLN A 223 -0.42 20.54 4.30
N SER A 224 -0.47 19.46 5.09
CA SER A 224 0.12 19.44 6.43
C SER A 224 1.65 19.28 6.45
N SER A 225 2.23 18.82 5.33
CA SER A 225 3.65 18.47 5.26
C SER A 225 4.52 19.50 4.56
N ILE A 226 3.99 20.27 3.60
CA ILE A 226 4.77 21.18 2.76
C ILE A 226 4.12 22.57 2.74
N ASN A 227 4.90 23.59 3.09
CA ASN A 227 4.51 25.00 2.92
C ASN A 227 4.73 25.41 1.46
N GLY A 228 3.77 25.21 0.57
CA GLY A 228 3.93 25.54 -0.85
C GLY A 228 2.69 25.31 -1.71
N LYS A 229 2.77 25.61 -3.00
CA LYS A 229 1.69 25.24 -3.95
C LYS A 229 1.62 23.72 -4.09
N ILE A 230 0.39 23.23 -4.14
CA ILE A 230 0.07 21.81 -4.09
C ILE A 230 0.43 21.13 -5.42
N VAL A 231 1.38 20.20 -5.39
CA VAL A 231 1.69 19.27 -6.51
C VAL A 231 1.11 17.87 -6.25
N SER A 232 -0.03 17.80 -5.54
CA SER A 232 -0.68 16.54 -5.14
C SER A 232 -0.92 15.60 -6.31
N ASP A 233 -1.18 16.11 -7.51
CA ASP A 233 -1.37 15.28 -8.69
C ASP A 233 -0.13 14.48 -9.06
N LEU A 234 1.06 15.09 -9.03
CA LEU A 234 2.30 14.38 -9.34
C LEU A 234 2.63 13.36 -8.25
N ILE A 235 2.44 13.75 -6.98
CA ILE A 235 2.64 12.84 -5.84
C ILE A 235 1.67 11.65 -5.94
N TRP A 236 0.41 11.90 -6.27
CA TRP A 236 -0.62 10.88 -6.48
C TRP A 236 -0.23 9.88 -7.56
N ILE A 237 0.29 10.36 -8.70
CA ILE A 237 0.74 9.47 -9.78
C ILE A 237 1.87 8.57 -9.27
N LEU A 238 2.88 9.16 -8.61
CA LEU A 238 4.06 8.43 -8.16
C LEU A 238 3.73 7.40 -7.06
N CYS A 239 2.90 7.77 -6.09
CA CYS A 239 2.53 6.89 -4.99
C CYS A 239 1.36 5.96 -5.31
N SER A 240 0.51 6.30 -6.27
CA SER A 240 -0.69 5.54 -6.63
C SER A 240 -1.57 5.21 -5.41
N GLY A 241 -1.68 6.14 -4.45
CA GLY A 241 -2.40 5.94 -3.18
C GLY A 241 -1.60 5.15 -2.12
N HIS A 242 -0.40 4.66 -2.42
CA HIS A 242 0.43 3.91 -1.47
C HIS A 242 0.99 4.82 -0.38
N ILE A 243 0.44 4.72 0.84
CA ILE A 243 0.77 5.59 1.98
C ILE A 243 2.27 5.61 2.32
N GLY A 244 2.95 4.46 2.26
CA GLY A 244 4.38 4.38 2.53
C GLY A 244 5.23 5.19 1.54
N ILE A 245 4.85 5.20 0.25
CA ILE A 245 5.54 5.95 -0.80
C ILE A 245 5.17 7.43 -0.72
N ALA A 246 3.90 7.75 -0.48
CA ALA A 246 3.47 9.13 -0.26
C ALA A 246 4.26 9.77 0.89
N ARG A 247 4.35 9.08 2.03
CA ARG A 247 5.15 9.51 3.18
C ARG A 247 6.63 9.67 2.83
N ALA A 248 7.21 8.73 2.08
CA ALA A 248 8.61 8.80 1.64
C ALA A 248 8.89 10.05 0.80
N ILE A 249 8.02 10.32 -0.18
CA ILE A 249 8.09 11.51 -1.02
C ILE A 249 8.01 12.79 -0.17
N LEU A 250 7.05 12.87 0.77
CA LEU A 250 6.89 14.05 1.61
C LEU A 250 8.10 14.29 2.52
N LEU A 251 8.66 13.24 3.12
CA LEU A 251 9.88 13.36 3.93
C LEU A 251 11.09 13.80 3.11
N PHE A 252 11.23 13.28 1.88
CA PHE A 252 12.26 13.73 0.96
C PHE A 252 12.13 15.22 0.65
N LEU A 253 10.92 15.68 0.31
CA LEU A 253 10.66 17.09 0.02
C LEU A 253 10.90 17.99 1.24
N GLN A 254 10.50 17.56 2.44
CA GLN A 254 10.79 18.27 3.69
C GLN A 254 12.30 18.37 3.95
N THR A 255 13.04 17.29 3.69
CA THR A 255 14.51 17.29 3.85
C THR A 255 15.18 18.23 2.85
N MET A 256 14.66 18.27 1.62
CA MET A 256 15.19 19.10 0.54
C MET A 256 14.92 20.59 0.71
N PHE A 257 13.71 20.95 1.16
CA PHE A 257 13.25 22.33 1.15
C PHE A 257 13.03 22.94 2.55
N GLY A 258 13.02 22.12 3.59
CA GLY A 258 12.77 22.56 4.96
C GLY A 258 11.41 23.25 5.09
N THR A 259 11.38 24.39 5.78
CA THR A 259 10.18 25.22 5.96
C THR A 259 10.02 26.32 4.90
N ILE A 260 10.95 26.42 3.95
CA ILE A 260 11.01 27.50 2.97
C ILE A 260 9.97 27.24 1.88
N PRO A 261 9.06 28.20 1.61
CA PRO A 261 8.13 28.08 0.51
C PRO A 261 8.85 27.97 -0.84
N ARG A 262 8.44 26.99 -1.64
CA ARG A 262 8.94 26.78 -3.00
C ARG A 262 7.81 26.86 -4.00
N ASP A 263 8.15 27.25 -5.22
CA ASP A 263 7.21 27.16 -6.32
C ASP A 263 6.97 25.70 -6.73
N ALA A 264 5.93 25.47 -7.52
CA ALA A 264 5.57 24.12 -7.96
C ALA A 264 6.64 23.54 -8.91
N GLU A 265 7.37 24.37 -9.65
CA GLU A 265 8.35 23.94 -10.64
C GLU A 265 9.58 23.31 -9.97
N ASP A 266 10.12 23.94 -8.94
CA ASP A 266 11.21 23.42 -8.12
C ASP A 266 10.85 22.06 -7.50
N ILE A 267 9.64 21.96 -6.94
CA ILE A 267 9.15 20.72 -6.32
C ILE A 267 8.99 19.63 -7.39
N GLU A 268 8.36 19.95 -8.52
CA GLU A 268 8.21 19.01 -9.63
C GLU A 268 9.56 18.53 -10.17
N MET A 269 10.57 19.41 -10.24
CA MET A 269 11.91 19.03 -10.67
C MET A 269 12.54 17.99 -9.74
N GLU A 270 12.41 18.16 -8.43
CA GLU A 270 12.93 17.20 -7.46
C GLU A 270 12.10 15.91 -7.41
N LEU A 271 10.78 15.98 -7.60
CA LEU A 271 9.93 14.79 -7.75
C LEU A 271 10.26 13.95 -8.98
N ARG A 272 10.93 14.54 -9.96
CA ARG A 272 11.40 13.91 -11.19
C ARG A 272 12.91 13.68 -11.19
N SER A 273 13.59 13.84 -10.05
CA SER A 273 15.04 13.69 -9.97
C SER A 273 15.44 12.24 -9.64
N GLU A 274 16.65 11.87 -10.03
CA GLU A 274 17.26 10.60 -9.60
C GLU A 274 17.40 10.54 -8.07
N ARG A 275 17.56 11.70 -7.40
CA ARG A 275 17.76 11.78 -5.95
C ARG A 275 16.56 11.24 -5.19
N LEU A 276 15.34 11.50 -5.66
CA LEU A 276 14.13 10.90 -5.07
C LEU A 276 14.17 9.37 -5.15
N LEU A 277 14.53 8.82 -6.32
CA LEU A 277 14.63 7.37 -6.51
C LEU A 277 15.65 6.76 -5.55
N GLN A 278 16.83 7.38 -5.43
CA GLN A 278 17.88 6.92 -4.53
C GLN A 278 17.45 6.95 -3.06
N ASN A 279 16.77 8.02 -2.63
CA ASN A 279 16.29 8.16 -1.26
C ASN A 279 15.24 7.09 -0.90
N ILE A 280 14.22 6.88 -1.74
CA ILE A 280 13.21 5.86 -1.47
C ILE A 280 13.83 4.46 -1.48
N ARG A 281 14.80 4.23 -2.38
CA ARG A 281 15.49 2.94 -2.52
C ARG A 281 16.28 2.54 -1.27
N SER A 282 16.89 3.50 -0.57
CA SER A 282 17.71 3.22 0.61
C SER A 282 16.89 3.01 1.88
N ASP A 283 15.71 3.64 1.97
CA ASP A 283 15.06 3.85 3.26
C ASP A 283 13.92 2.88 3.57
N TYR A 284 13.39 2.17 2.56
CA TYR A 284 12.14 1.39 2.71
C TYR A 284 12.32 -0.12 2.49
N ARG A 285 11.80 -0.91 3.44
CA ARG A 285 11.59 -2.36 3.29
C ARG A 285 10.54 -2.58 2.17
N SER A 286 10.66 -3.69 1.43
CA SER A 286 9.75 -4.10 0.33
C SER A 286 9.82 -3.31 -0.98
N ILE A 287 10.77 -2.39 -1.14
CA ILE A 287 11.05 -1.80 -2.45
C ILE A 287 11.72 -2.86 -3.37
N PRO A 288 11.23 -3.07 -4.61
CA PRO A 288 11.76 -4.06 -5.54
C PRO A 288 13.09 -3.58 -6.14
N THR A 289 14.14 -3.63 -5.34
CA THR A 289 15.52 -3.36 -5.78
C THR A 289 16.20 -4.66 -6.18
N ALA A 290 17.21 -4.58 -7.06
CA ALA A 290 18.02 -5.74 -7.42
C ALA A 290 18.70 -6.37 -6.18
N ASP A 291 19.07 -5.55 -5.19
CA ASP A 291 19.65 -6.03 -3.93
C ASP A 291 18.60 -6.72 -3.05
N ALA A 292 17.40 -6.16 -2.91
CA ALA A 292 16.31 -6.78 -2.17
C ALA A 292 15.95 -8.15 -2.77
N PHE A 293 15.87 -8.19 -4.10
CA PHE A 293 15.64 -9.42 -4.84
C PHE A 293 16.73 -10.48 -4.58
N ARG A 294 18.01 -10.07 -4.65
CA ARG A 294 19.15 -10.95 -4.32
C ARG A 294 19.12 -11.44 -2.88
N ARG A 295 18.67 -10.62 -1.92
CA ARG A 295 18.52 -11.05 -0.52
C ARG A 295 17.45 -12.12 -0.36
N VAL A 296 16.29 -11.96 -1.01
CA VAL A 296 15.21 -12.98 -0.99
C VAL A 296 15.71 -14.31 -1.55
N ILE A 297 16.39 -14.26 -2.70
CA ILE A 297 16.99 -15.43 -3.35
C ILE A 297 17.94 -16.18 -2.39
N ARG A 298 18.85 -15.45 -1.72
CA ARG A 298 19.81 -16.04 -0.79
C ARG A 298 19.15 -16.61 0.47
N ALA A 299 18.14 -15.91 0.99
CA ALA A 299 17.45 -16.32 2.22
C ALA A 299 16.61 -17.59 2.06
N HIS A 300 16.19 -17.92 0.83
CA HIS A 300 15.32 -19.08 0.55
C HIS A 300 16.01 -20.16 -0.30
N ASP A 301 17.34 -20.04 -0.50
CA ASP A 301 18.15 -20.97 -1.28
C ASP A 301 17.52 -21.38 -2.64
N LEU A 302 17.03 -20.38 -3.37
CA LEU A 302 16.26 -20.63 -4.60
C LEU A 302 17.15 -21.22 -5.70
N SER A 303 16.60 -22.17 -6.47
CA SER A 303 17.25 -22.70 -7.67
C SER A 303 17.34 -21.65 -8.78
N GLU A 304 18.28 -21.80 -9.73
CA GLU A 304 18.38 -20.91 -10.90
C GLU A 304 17.07 -20.81 -11.69
N GLU A 305 16.33 -21.91 -11.82
CA GLU A 305 15.01 -21.95 -12.45
C GLU A 305 14.01 -21.02 -11.74
N ALA A 306 13.93 -21.09 -10.41
CA ALA A 306 13.04 -20.23 -9.62
C ALA A 306 13.46 -18.75 -9.71
N LYS A 307 14.77 -18.46 -9.67
CA LYS A 307 15.31 -17.10 -9.86
C LYS A 307 14.89 -16.54 -11.21
N GLN A 308 15.09 -17.32 -12.28
CA GLN A 308 14.74 -16.91 -13.63
C GLN A 308 13.24 -16.66 -13.77
N LYS A 309 12.42 -17.50 -13.13
CA LYS A 309 10.96 -17.32 -13.13
C LYS A 309 10.54 -16.04 -12.40
N MET A 310 11.14 -15.73 -11.24
CA MET A 310 10.85 -14.48 -10.54
C MET A 310 11.19 -13.26 -11.42
N ILE A 311 12.34 -13.28 -12.11
CA ILE A 311 12.77 -12.21 -13.02
C ILE A 311 11.79 -12.09 -14.20
N GLU A 312 11.37 -13.22 -14.77
CA GLU A 312 10.40 -13.29 -15.86
C GLU A 312 9.08 -12.62 -15.47
N VAL A 313 8.55 -12.92 -14.27
CA VAL A 313 7.29 -12.35 -13.77
C VAL A 313 7.43 -10.85 -13.54
N MET A 314 8.48 -10.40 -12.84
CA MET A 314 8.72 -8.98 -12.59
C MET A 314 8.85 -8.18 -13.89
N ASN A 315 9.63 -8.67 -14.85
CA ASN A 315 9.80 -8.03 -16.15
C ASN A 315 8.53 -8.13 -16.99
N GLY A 316 7.77 -9.21 -16.85
CA GLY A 316 6.47 -9.42 -17.46
C GLY A 316 5.46 -8.35 -17.05
N VAL A 317 5.26 -8.17 -15.75
CA VAL A 317 4.41 -7.11 -15.19
C VAL A 317 4.91 -5.73 -15.60
N ALA A 318 6.22 -5.48 -15.53
CA ALA A 318 6.83 -4.22 -15.97
C ALA A 318 6.54 -3.92 -17.45
N SER A 319 6.48 -4.96 -18.29
CA SER A 319 6.17 -4.89 -19.72
C SER A 319 4.67 -4.77 -20.01
N GLY A 320 3.81 -4.71 -19.00
CA GLY A 320 2.36 -4.67 -19.14
C GLY A 320 1.76 -5.99 -19.63
N LYS A 321 2.48 -7.12 -19.51
CA LYS A 321 1.91 -8.43 -19.77
C LYS A 321 0.96 -8.79 -18.61
N PRO A 322 -0.24 -9.32 -18.89
CA PRO A 322 -1.07 -9.88 -17.84
C PRO A 322 -0.34 -11.10 -17.27
N MET A 323 0.00 -11.04 -15.99
CA MET A 323 0.68 -12.11 -15.25
C MET A 323 -0.24 -12.52 -14.12
N LEU A 324 -0.58 -13.79 -14.02
CA LEU A 324 -1.47 -14.32 -13.00
C LEU A 324 -0.67 -14.99 -11.89
N SER A 325 -1.17 -14.97 -10.67
CA SER A 325 -0.58 -15.75 -9.57
C SER A 325 -0.54 -17.26 -9.89
N SER A 326 -1.57 -17.75 -10.60
CA SER A 326 -1.68 -19.13 -11.07
C SER A 326 -0.67 -19.50 -12.16
N ASP A 327 -0.01 -18.53 -12.83
CA ASP A 327 1.03 -18.83 -13.82
C ASP A 327 2.24 -19.54 -13.20
N GLY A 328 2.36 -19.50 -11.86
CA GLY A 328 3.34 -20.27 -11.09
C GLY A 328 3.01 -21.76 -10.97
N GLU A 329 1.79 -22.22 -11.24
CA GLU A 329 1.35 -23.61 -10.97
C GLU A 329 2.00 -24.66 -11.87
N ARG A 330 2.75 -24.27 -12.91
CA ARG A 330 3.42 -25.21 -13.82
C ARG A 330 4.40 -26.13 -13.11
N THR A 331 5.09 -25.64 -12.07
CA THR A 331 5.98 -26.44 -11.21
C THR A 331 5.93 -25.92 -9.78
N SER A 332 6.11 -26.79 -8.77
CA SER A 332 6.13 -26.36 -7.36
C SER A 332 7.14 -25.25 -7.08
N ARG A 333 8.26 -25.24 -7.81
CA ARG A 333 9.31 -24.20 -7.72
C ARG A 333 8.87 -22.87 -8.34
N SER A 334 8.14 -22.91 -9.46
CA SER A 334 7.56 -21.71 -10.08
C SER A 334 6.49 -21.09 -9.20
N ARG A 335 5.74 -21.91 -8.46
CA ARG A 335 4.74 -21.44 -7.49
C ARG A 335 5.40 -20.69 -6.34
N ILE A 336 6.43 -21.28 -5.72
CA ILE A 336 7.23 -20.65 -4.66
C ILE A 336 7.82 -19.32 -5.14
N ALA A 337 8.30 -19.25 -6.39
CA ALA A 337 8.83 -18.02 -6.97
C ALA A 337 7.79 -16.88 -6.97
N VAL A 338 6.57 -17.14 -7.43
CA VAL A 338 5.49 -16.14 -7.47
C VAL A 338 4.99 -15.79 -6.07
N GLU A 339 4.83 -16.77 -5.19
CA GLU A 339 4.46 -16.58 -3.78
C GLU A 339 5.46 -15.66 -3.06
N LEU A 340 6.75 -15.78 -3.35
CA LEU A 340 7.77 -14.90 -2.75
C LEU A 340 7.67 -13.46 -3.26
N LEU A 341 7.32 -13.24 -4.53
CA LEU A 341 7.14 -11.88 -5.07
C LEU A 341 6.01 -11.14 -4.38
N THR A 342 4.90 -11.83 -4.08
CA THR A 342 3.76 -11.24 -3.36
C THR A 342 4.05 -11.13 -1.87
N LYS A 343 4.59 -12.18 -1.23
CA LYS A 343 4.93 -12.19 0.20
C LYS A 343 5.89 -11.07 0.61
N PHE A 344 6.88 -10.74 -0.22
CA PHE A 344 7.82 -9.66 0.06
C PHE A 344 7.33 -8.28 -0.40
N GLY A 345 6.17 -8.21 -1.05
CA GLY A 345 5.56 -6.96 -1.49
C GLY A 345 6.17 -6.36 -2.74
N PHE A 346 6.93 -7.14 -3.52
CA PHE A 346 7.44 -6.68 -4.81
C PHE A 346 6.29 -6.51 -5.81
N LEU A 347 5.30 -7.40 -5.74
CA LEU A 347 4.06 -7.36 -6.48
C LEU A 347 2.89 -7.61 -5.53
N TYR A 348 1.68 -7.26 -5.96
CA TYR A 348 0.45 -7.68 -5.32
C TYR A 348 -0.54 -8.18 -6.37
N GLU A 349 -1.49 -8.97 -5.94
CA GLU A 349 -2.57 -9.46 -6.80
C GLU A 349 -3.78 -8.53 -6.72
N ASP A 350 -4.22 -8.03 -7.87
CA ASP A 350 -5.40 -7.18 -7.95
C ASP A 350 -6.72 -7.97 -7.95
N GLN A 351 -7.86 -7.27 -7.99
CA GLN A 351 -9.19 -7.90 -7.97
C GLN A 351 -9.46 -8.80 -9.19
N THR A 352 -8.65 -8.68 -10.24
CA THR A 352 -8.73 -9.48 -11.47
C THR A 352 -7.72 -10.65 -11.47
N GLN A 353 -7.10 -10.92 -10.32
CA GLN A 353 -6.05 -11.94 -10.14
C GLN A 353 -4.77 -11.66 -10.92
N GLN A 354 -4.57 -10.42 -11.36
CA GLN A 354 -3.36 -10.02 -12.07
C GLN A 354 -2.35 -9.41 -11.09
N LEU A 355 -1.09 -9.78 -11.30
CA LEU A 355 0.03 -9.24 -10.56
C LEU A 355 0.35 -7.81 -11.01
N GLN A 356 0.48 -6.91 -10.05
CA GLN A 356 0.73 -5.48 -10.25
C GLN A 356 1.82 -4.97 -9.31
N PHE A 357 2.50 -3.89 -9.71
CA PHE A 357 3.32 -3.12 -8.77
C PHE A 357 2.43 -2.30 -7.84
N ALA A 358 2.79 -2.25 -6.56
CA ALA A 358 2.00 -1.54 -5.54
C ALA A 358 1.93 -0.01 -5.73
N SER A 359 2.83 0.57 -6.55
CA SER A 359 2.75 1.95 -7.05
C SER A 359 3.62 2.17 -8.28
N SER A 360 3.43 3.28 -8.99
CA SER A 360 4.34 3.73 -10.06
C SER A 360 5.78 3.88 -9.57
N MET A 361 6.00 4.34 -8.34
CA MET A 361 7.35 4.42 -7.77
C MET A 361 8.01 3.04 -7.60
N HIS A 362 7.27 1.99 -7.19
CA HIS A 362 7.83 0.63 -7.12
C HIS A 362 8.30 0.16 -8.50
N PHE A 363 7.48 0.40 -9.52
CA PHE A 363 7.82 0.11 -10.90
C PHE A 363 9.06 0.91 -11.37
N LYS A 364 9.11 2.22 -11.13
CA LYS A 364 10.25 3.07 -11.49
C LYS A 364 11.55 2.60 -10.82
N ILE A 365 11.50 2.25 -9.53
CA ILE A 365 12.68 1.76 -8.82
C ILE A 365 13.12 0.39 -9.33
N TRP A 366 12.19 -0.50 -9.68
CA TRP A 366 12.53 -1.78 -10.32
C TRP A 366 13.27 -1.55 -11.64
N LEU A 367 12.69 -0.73 -12.52
CA LEU A 367 13.29 -0.40 -13.81
C LEU A 367 14.67 0.25 -13.67
N TYR A 368 14.82 1.17 -12.73
CA TYR A 368 16.10 1.84 -12.47
C TYR A 368 17.13 0.87 -11.87
N SER A 369 16.71 -0.02 -10.96
CA SER A 369 17.62 -0.94 -10.27
C SER A 369 18.06 -2.11 -11.15
N ASN A 370 17.18 -2.59 -12.03
CA ASN A 370 17.39 -3.76 -12.87
C ASN A 370 17.89 -3.42 -14.29
N ARG A 371 18.16 -2.15 -14.58
CA ARG A 371 18.81 -1.75 -15.83
C ARG A 371 20.14 -2.46 -16.01
N THR A 372 20.40 -2.91 -17.24
CA THR A 372 21.72 -3.38 -17.66
C THR A 372 22.72 -2.23 -17.60
N ASP A 373 23.97 -2.55 -17.29
CA ASP A 373 25.04 -1.55 -17.37
C ASP A 373 25.21 -1.11 -18.82
N PRO A 374 25.43 0.19 -19.07
CA PRO A 374 25.55 0.71 -20.41
C PRO A 374 26.74 0.09 -21.10
N ILE A 375 26.51 -0.43 -22.31
CA ILE A 375 27.60 -0.89 -23.17
C ILE A 375 28.19 0.35 -23.84
N GLY A 376 29.12 1.01 -23.15
CA GLY A 376 30.21 1.81 -23.73
C GLY A 376 29.86 3.12 -24.45
N TYR A 377 28.66 3.70 -24.31
CA TYR A 377 28.32 4.98 -24.94
C TYR A 377 28.38 6.14 -23.93
N MET A 378 29.32 7.07 -24.13
CA MET A 378 29.29 8.40 -23.49
C MET A 378 28.41 9.32 -24.34
N ILE A 379 27.18 9.60 -23.91
CA ILE A 379 26.21 10.38 -24.69
C ILE A 379 26.64 11.84 -24.84
N SER A 380 27.50 12.34 -23.95
CA SER A 380 28.02 13.72 -23.99
C SER A 380 28.74 14.03 -25.31
N ASP A 381 29.21 13.01 -26.03
CA ASP A 381 30.08 13.17 -27.19
C ASP A 381 29.36 12.83 -28.51
N VAL A 382 28.06 12.55 -28.45
CA VAL A 382 27.30 11.98 -29.57
C VAL A 382 26.16 12.92 -29.98
N SER A 383 25.96 13.09 -31.29
CA SER A 383 24.86 13.90 -31.79
C SER A 383 23.51 13.30 -31.39
N HIS A 384 22.45 14.11 -31.35
CA HIS A 384 21.11 13.59 -31.02
C HIS A 384 20.68 12.48 -31.99
N ASP A 385 21.04 12.60 -33.25
CA ASP A 385 20.68 11.68 -34.33
C ASP A 385 21.40 10.34 -34.14
N ASP A 386 22.71 10.38 -33.88
CA ASP A 386 23.52 9.19 -33.61
C ASP A 386 23.04 8.45 -32.34
N PHE A 387 22.59 9.21 -31.33
CA PHE A 387 21.99 8.63 -30.14
C PHE A 387 20.68 7.89 -30.46
N VAL A 388 19.78 8.49 -31.24
CA VAL A 388 18.53 7.83 -31.68
C VAL A 388 18.86 6.59 -32.52
N ILE A 389 19.82 6.68 -33.45
CA ILE A 389 20.31 5.55 -34.25
C ILE A 389 20.79 4.42 -33.34
N ALA A 390 21.61 4.72 -32.33
CA ALA A 390 22.14 3.72 -31.41
C ALA A 390 21.04 3.02 -30.61
N CYS A 391 20.02 3.77 -30.15
CA CYS A 391 18.87 3.18 -29.46
C CYS A 391 18.06 2.28 -30.40
N VAL A 392 17.72 2.75 -31.61
CA VAL A 392 16.93 1.98 -32.57
C VAL A 392 17.65 0.69 -32.98
N LYS A 393 18.97 0.74 -33.23
CA LYS A 393 19.80 -0.46 -33.53
C LYS A 393 19.68 -1.55 -32.47
N ARG A 394 19.47 -1.18 -31.21
CA ARG A 394 19.42 -2.13 -30.08
C ARG A 394 18.02 -2.67 -29.81
N MET A 395 17.00 -2.15 -30.47
CA MET A 395 15.67 -2.75 -30.43
C MET A 395 15.67 -4.09 -31.16
N SER A 396 14.89 -5.04 -30.67
CA SER A 396 14.77 -6.39 -31.23
C SER A 396 13.65 -6.46 -32.27
N ALA A 397 14.03 -6.73 -33.52
CA ALA A 397 13.11 -6.94 -34.63
C ALA A 397 12.13 -8.08 -34.34
N SER A 398 12.63 -9.22 -33.85
CA SER A 398 11.81 -10.39 -33.53
C SER A 398 10.77 -10.10 -32.44
N ARG A 399 11.13 -9.34 -31.40
CA ARG A 399 10.18 -8.93 -30.35
C ARG A 399 9.11 -7.98 -30.89
N LEU A 400 9.50 -6.97 -31.67
CA LEU A 400 8.55 -6.02 -32.28
C LEU A 400 7.57 -6.73 -33.23
N GLN A 401 8.05 -7.68 -34.04
CA GLN A 401 7.20 -8.54 -34.88
C GLN A 401 6.22 -9.34 -34.02
N HIS A 402 6.70 -9.95 -32.94
CA HIS A 402 5.85 -10.71 -32.04
C HIS A 402 4.75 -9.83 -31.41
N PHE A 403 5.06 -8.59 -31.01
CA PHE A 403 4.06 -7.65 -30.49
C PHE A 403 3.04 -7.21 -31.54
N ALA A 404 3.44 -7.12 -32.81
CA ALA A 404 2.53 -6.80 -33.90
C ALA A 404 1.57 -7.95 -34.24
N CYS A 405 2.02 -9.20 -34.13
CA CYS A 405 1.19 -10.38 -34.44
C CYS A 405 0.37 -10.90 -33.24
N GLY A 406 0.88 -10.74 -32.01
CA GLY A 406 0.43 -11.51 -30.85
C GLY A 406 -0.63 -10.86 -29.94
N ASN A 407 -0.84 -9.54 -30.03
CA ASN A 407 -1.70 -8.82 -29.07
C ASN A 407 -2.82 -8.03 -29.74
N THR A 408 -4.07 -8.51 -29.59
CA THR A 408 -5.29 -7.84 -30.09
C THR A 408 -5.76 -6.69 -29.20
N ARG A 409 -5.25 -6.56 -27.97
CA ARG A 409 -5.52 -5.42 -27.08
C ARG A 409 -4.48 -4.31 -27.30
N SER A 410 -4.91 -3.19 -27.86
CA SER A 410 -4.06 -2.05 -28.24
C SER A 410 -3.17 -1.51 -27.12
N ILE A 411 -3.70 -1.40 -25.90
CA ILE A 411 -2.99 -0.81 -24.74
C ILE A 411 -1.80 -1.68 -24.30
N ALA A 412 -2.00 -3.00 -24.18
CA ALA A 412 -0.93 -3.91 -23.79
C ALA A 412 0.19 -3.96 -24.84
N ARG A 413 -0.18 -3.90 -26.12
CA ARG A 413 0.77 -3.83 -27.24
C ARG A 413 1.62 -2.55 -27.18
N GLU A 414 1.00 -1.41 -26.94
CA GLU A 414 1.69 -0.12 -26.83
C GLU A 414 2.69 -0.12 -25.67
N ARG A 415 2.29 -0.62 -24.49
CA ARG A 415 3.18 -0.76 -23.35
C ARG A 415 4.37 -1.68 -23.62
N GLN A 416 4.17 -2.80 -24.31
CA GLN A 416 5.27 -3.70 -24.67
C GLN A 416 6.28 -3.04 -25.62
N ILE A 417 5.81 -2.27 -26.60
CA ILE A 417 6.65 -1.50 -27.51
C ILE A 417 7.41 -0.41 -26.76
N GLN A 418 6.72 0.33 -25.88
CA GLN A 418 7.33 1.34 -25.03
C GLN A 418 8.43 0.76 -24.14
N MET A 419 8.23 -0.45 -23.60
CA MET A 419 9.24 -1.11 -22.76
C MET A 419 10.41 -1.70 -23.55
N GLU A 420 10.20 -2.10 -24.80
CA GLU A 420 11.29 -2.43 -25.72
C GLU A 420 12.15 -1.21 -26.01
N LEU A 421 11.51 -0.07 -26.31
CA LEU A 421 12.19 1.20 -26.50
C LEU A 421 12.94 1.63 -25.23
N TYR A 422 12.29 1.58 -24.07
CA TYR A 422 12.92 1.88 -22.78
C TYR A 422 14.19 1.06 -22.59
N GLY A 423 14.13 -0.26 -22.79
CA GLY A 423 15.27 -1.17 -22.64
C GLY A 423 16.42 -0.82 -23.57
N ALA A 424 16.13 -0.58 -24.84
CA ALA A 424 17.12 -0.15 -25.82
C ALA A 424 17.75 1.21 -25.43
N THR A 425 16.94 2.17 -25.01
CA THR A 425 17.38 3.49 -24.56
C THR A 425 18.28 3.43 -23.33
N VAL A 426 17.88 2.77 -22.25
CA VAL A 426 18.70 2.72 -21.02
C VAL A 426 20.01 1.95 -21.21
N SER A 427 20.06 1.00 -22.16
CA SER A 427 21.30 0.30 -22.49
C SER A 427 22.37 1.24 -23.08
N CYS A 428 21.95 2.38 -23.67
CA CYS A 428 22.84 3.37 -24.27
C CYS A 428 23.25 4.48 -23.30
N LEU A 429 22.66 4.56 -22.10
CA LEU A 429 22.78 5.72 -21.21
C LEU A 429 23.46 5.36 -19.88
N PRO A 430 24.28 6.25 -19.29
CA PRO A 430 24.90 6.07 -17.98
C PRO A 430 23.90 6.19 -16.84
N ARG A 431 24.30 5.71 -15.64
CA ARG A 431 23.39 5.49 -14.49
C ARG A 431 22.75 6.76 -13.93
N ASP A 432 23.44 7.88 -14.10
CA ASP A 432 23.04 9.24 -13.73
C ASP A 432 22.03 9.89 -14.71
N VAL A 433 21.77 9.28 -15.88
CA VAL A 433 20.69 9.72 -16.77
C VAL A 433 19.41 8.98 -16.41
N LEU A 434 18.39 9.76 -16.05
CA LEU A 434 17.05 9.26 -15.77
C LEU A 434 16.30 9.05 -17.09
N VAL A 435 15.72 7.86 -17.23
CA VAL A 435 14.76 7.55 -18.29
C VAL A 435 13.46 7.13 -17.65
N THR A 436 12.34 7.72 -18.06
CA THR A 436 11.04 7.40 -17.48
C THR A 436 9.96 7.24 -18.56
N PRO A 437 9.24 6.11 -18.57
CA PRO A 437 8.10 5.89 -19.46
C PRO A 437 6.76 6.38 -18.87
N GLU A 438 6.80 7.11 -17.75
CA GLU A 438 5.61 7.58 -17.02
C GLU A 438 5.73 9.08 -16.74
N TRP A 439 5.91 9.86 -17.80
CA TRP A 439 5.98 11.31 -17.70
C TRP A 439 4.62 11.93 -17.95
N ARG A 440 4.02 12.51 -16.90
CA ARG A 440 2.86 13.39 -17.06
C ARG A 440 3.31 14.83 -17.24
N THR A 441 2.68 15.49 -18.19
CA THR A 441 2.81 16.93 -18.47
C THR A 441 2.45 17.79 -17.26
N ASN A 442 3.03 18.99 -17.19
CA ASN A 442 2.88 19.89 -16.03
C ASN A 442 1.43 20.37 -15.84
N ASP A 443 0.64 20.45 -16.93
CA ASP A 443 -0.78 20.80 -16.85
C ASP A 443 -1.69 19.59 -16.61
N GLY A 444 -1.11 18.39 -16.47
CA GLY A 444 -1.81 17.14 -16.22
C GLY A 444 -2.63 16.60 -17.40
N LYS A 445 -2.60 17.25 -18.58
CA LYS A 445 -3.50 16.94 -19.69
C LYS A 445 -3.00 15.85 -20.64
N GLY A 446 -1.76 15.42 -20.50
CA GLY A 446 -1.22 14.33 -21.31
C GLY A 446 -0.01 13.61 -20.72
N PHE A 447 0.29 12.47 -21.33
CA PHE A 447 1.42 11.60 -20.98
C PHE A 447 2.36 11.52 -22.18
N ILE A 448 3.66 11.69 -21.90
CA ILE A 448 4.72 11.49 -22.89
C ILE A 448 5.24 10.07 -22.70
N ASP A 449 5.39 9.34 -23.80
CA ASP A 449 5.69 7.91 -23.75
C ASP A 449 7.08 7.61 -23.19
N LEU A 450 8.08 8.44 -23.45
CA LEU A 450 9.41 8.24 -22.87
C LEU A 450 10.14 9.58 -22.74
N VAL A 451 10.68 9.86 -21.56
CA VAL A 451 11.48 11.07 -21.29
C VAL A 451 12.86 10.68 -20.80
N ILE A 452 13.87 11.32 -21.38
CA ILE A 452 15.29 11.14 -21.07
C ILE A 452 15.80 12.45 -20.50
N ARG A 453 16.28 12.42 -19.25
CA ARG A 453 16.75 13.60 -18.52
C ARG A 453 18.11 13.32 -17.88
N GLY A 454 19.08 14.16 -18.20
CA GLY A 454 20.38 14.25 -17.54
C GLY A 454 20.78 15.72 -17.36
N SER A 455 21.99 15.96 -16.87
CA SER A 455 22.51 17.32 -16.66
C SER A 455 22.55 18.17 -17.93
N SER A 456 22.79 17.55 -19.09
CA SER A 456 22.92 18.21 -20.39
C SER A 456 21.91 17.74 -21.44
N ILE A 457 20.98 16.85 -21.07
CA ILE A 457 20.08 16.18 -22.00
C ILE A 457 18.65 16.28 -21.47
N LEU A 458 17.75 16.79 -22.31
CA LEU A 458 16.32 16.70 -22.12
C LEU A 458 15.69 16.29 -23.45
N SER A 459 15.18 15.07 -23.53
CA SER A 459 14.59 14.52 -24.75
C SER A 459 13.24 13.86 -24.49
N PHE A 460 12.27 14.16 -25.35
CA PHE A 460 10.90 13.68 -25.30
C PHE A 460 10.62 12.81 -26.51
N TRP A 461 10.25 11.56 -26.27
CA TRP A 461 10.05 10.54 -27.29
C TRP A 461 8.59 10.11 -27.22
N GLU A 462 7.89 10.22 -28.35
CA GLU A 462 6.48 9.87 -28.49
C GLU A 462 6.35 8.67 -29.45
N LEU A 463 5.46 7.75 -29.12
CA LEU A 463 5.17 6.56 -29.89
C LEU A 463 3.92 6.77 -30.75
N LEU A 464 3.96 6.23 -31.96
CA LEU A 464 2.77 6.09 -32.78
C LEU A 464 2.58 4.61 -33.11
N VAL A 465 1.71 3.96 -32.33
CA VAL A 465 1.45 2.52 -32.44
C VAL A 465 0.15 2.25 -33.22
N ASN A 466 -0.92 2.97 -32.87
CA ASN A 466 -2.24 2.86 -33.48
C ASN A 466 -2.77 4.26 -33.83
N GLY A 467 -3.33 4.44 -35.02
CA GLY A 467 -3.93 5.72 -35.46
C GLY A 467 -3.25 6.34 -36.68
N ASP A 468 -3.88 7.35 -37.27
CA ASP A 468 -3.40 8.02 -38.49
C ASP A 468 -2.81 9.43 -38.26
N ASP A 469 -2.90 9.95 -37.04
CA ASP A 469 -2.70 11.37 -36.75
C ASP A 469 -1.28 11.72 -36.27
N ALA A 470 -0.26 11.40 -37.08
CA ALA A 470 1.11 11.86 -36.82
C ALA A 470 1.22 13.40 -36.72
N VAL A 471 0.31 14.12 -37.39
CA VAL A 471 0.22 15.59 -37.37
C VAL A 471 -0.32 16.09 -36.04
N GLY A 472 -1.33 15.44 -35.46
CA GLY A 472 -1.86 15.77 -34.15
C GLY A 472 -0.83 15.55 -33.04
N HIS A 473 0.01 14.51 -33.15
CA HIS A 473 1.10 14.31 -32.19
C HIS A 473 2.14 15.43 -32.24
N SER A 474 2.55 15.89 -33.43
CA SER A 474 3.50 17.02 -33.53
C SER A 474 2.89 18.34 -33.03
N LYS A 475 1.59 18.55 -33.25
CA LYS A 475 0.83 19.72 -32.75
C LYS A 475 0.78 19.79 -31.22
N ARG A 476 0.87 18.66 -30.49
CA ARG A 476 0.93 18.68 -29.02
C ARG A 476 2.14 19.46 -28.50
N PHE A 477 3.22 19.55 -29.28
CA PHE A 477 4.44 20.26 -28.92
C PHE A 477 4.48 21.72 -29.43
N GLU A 478 3.44 22.20 -30.12
CA GLU A 478 3.34 23.58 -30.59
C GLU A 478 2.84 24.52 -29.50
N THR A 479 3.04 25.83 -29.65
CA THR A 479 2.49 26.82 -28.71
C THR A 479 0.98 26.64 -28.58
N GLY A 480 0.50 26.44 -27.35
CA GLY A 480 -0.90 26.11 -27.05
C GLY A 480 -1.26 24.62 -27.12
N GLY A 481 -0.33 23.76 -27.56
CA GLY A 481 -0.45 22.31 -27.52
C GLY A 481 -0.22 21.74 -26.11
N THR A 482 -0.74 20.54 -25.88
CA THR A 482 -0.76 19.85 -24.57
C THR A 482 0.61 19.73 -23.91
N TYR A 483 1.69 19.63 -24.68
CA TYR A 483 3.04 19.37 -24.18
C TYR A 483 3.91 20.62 -24.11
N HIS A 484 3.45 21.76 -24.67
CA HIS A 484 4.25 22.98 -24.80
C HIS A 484 4.77 23.50 -23.46
N GLY A 485 3.95 23.43 -22.40
CA GLY A 485 4.32 23.90 -21.07
C GLY A 485 5.42 23.07 -20.39
N SER A 486 5.76 21.89 -20.93
CA SER A 486 6.87 21.06 -20.44
C SER A 486 8.16 21.25 -21.25
N LEU A 487 8.18 22.15 -22.24
CA LEU A 487 9.29 22.33 -23.18
C LEU A 487 10.24 23.42 -22.74
N THR A 488 11.53 23.16 -22.89
CA THR A 488 12.62 24.14 -22.74
C THR A 488 13.28 24.40 -24.09
N GLY A 489 14.03 25.50 -24.22
CA GLY A 489 14.79 25.80 -25.44
C GLY A 489 15.84 24.74 -25.83
N SER A 490 16.25 23.87 -24.90
CA SER A 490 17.21 22.77 -25.11
C SER A 490 16.55 21.41 -25.34
N SER A 491 15.21 21.36 -25.33
CA SER A 491 14.45 20.12 -25.45
C SER A 491 14.55 19.52 -26.85
N ARG A 492 14.78 18.20 -26.93
CA ARG A 492 14.92 17.44 -28.18
C ARG A 492 13.74 16.48 -28.36
N TYR A 493 13.28 16.29 -29.59
CA TYR A 493 12.03 15.57 -29.87
C TYR A 493 12.23 14.44 -30.86
N VAL A 494 11.64 13.28 -30.52
CA VAL A 494 11.62 12.11 -31.38
C VAL A 494 10.19 11.59 -31.48
N LEU A 495 9.70 11.41 -32.70
CA LEU A 495 8.45 10.70 -32.96
C LEU A 495 8.77 9.37 -33.64
N ILE A 496 8.38 8.27 -32.99
CA ILE A 496 8.70 6.91 -33.44
C ILE A 496 7.42 6.23 -33.92
N ASP A 497 7.35 5.98 -35.22
CA ASP A 497 6.19 5.44 -35.92
C ASP A 497 6.31 3.92 -36.12
N PHE A 498 5.64 3.16 -35.27
CA PHE A 498 5.59 1.69 -35.30
C PHE A 498 4.58 1.13 -36.30
N ARG A 499 3.89 1.99 -37.06
CA ARG A 499 3.02 1.56 -38.15
C ARG A 499 3.89 1.24 -39.37
N GLN A 500 4.18 -0.04 -39.58
CA GLN A 500 5.05 -0.48 -40.68
C GLN A 500 4.64 0.15 -42.02
N ASN A 501 5.64 0.58 -42.80
CA ASN A 501 5.46 1.18 -44.12
C ASN A 501 4.62 2.48 -44.13
N LYS A 502 4.36 3.07 -42.96
CA LYS A 502 3.83 4.44 -42.84
C LYS A 502 4.97 5.36 -42.42
N GLY A 503 4.82 6.63 -42.79
CA GLY A 503 5.76 7.68 -42.43
C GLY A 503 5.04 8.99 -42.18
N VAL A 504 5.74 9.92 -41.55
CA VAL A 504 5.18 11.24 -41.23
C VAL A 504 5.23 12.14 -42.46
N ARG A 505 4.05 12.48 -43.00
CA ARG A 505 3.92 13.31 -44.21
C ARG A 505 4.36 14.77 -44.01
N HIS A 506 4.20 15.31 -42.80
CA HIS A 506 4.53 16.70 -42.47
C HIS A 506 5.61 16.73 -41.39
N GLN A 507 6.83 17.06 -41.78
CA GLN A 507 7.97 17.11 -40.88
C GLN A 507 8.13 18.51 -40.28
N LYS A 508 8.50 18.57 -39.01
CA LYS A 508 8.76 19.80 -38.27
C LYS A 508 10.26 19.99 -38.07
N LEU A 509 10.70 21.24 -38.12
CA LEU A 509 12.09 21.60 -37.81
C LEU A 509 12.42 21.23 -36.35
N GLY A 510 13.57 20.58 -36.16
CA GLY A 510 14.02 20.15 -34.82
C GLY A 510 13.41 18.84 -34.32
N PHE A 511 12.58 18.16 -35.12
CA PHE A 511 12.06 16.82 -34.82
C PHE A 511 12.84 15.75 -35.58
N LEU A 512 13.13 14.66 -34.90
CA LEU A 512 13.54 13.41 -35.54
C LEU A 512 12.35 12.47 -35.65
N TYR A 513 12.26 11.81 -36.80
CA TYR A 513 11.24 10.84 -37.12
C TYR A 513 11.90 9.49 -37.34
N VAL A 514 11.30 8.45 -36.78
CA VAL A 514 11.71 7.07 -37.00
C VAL A 514 10.52 6.33 -37.59
N SER A 515 10.71 5.61 -38.70
CA SER A 515 9.69 4.76 -39.30
C SER A 515 10.25 3.38 -39.57
N PHE A 516 9.48 2.33 -39.29
CA PHE A 516 9.92 0.96 -39.53
C PHE A 516 9.40 0.40 -40.85
N VAL A 517 10.25 -0.37 -41.53
CA VAL A 517 9.95 -1.10 -42.76
C VAL A 517 10.34 -2.57 -42.60
N ASP A 518 10.03 -3.40 -43.60
CA ASP A 518 10.52 -4.78 -43.72
C ASP A 518 10.30 -5.63 -42.45
N SER A 519 9.07 -5.61 -41.93
CA SER A 519 8.72 -6.33 -40.70
C SER A 519 9.59 -5.92 -39.49
N PHE A 520 9.90 -4.64 -39.30
CA PHE A 520 10.78 -4.15 -38.21
C PHE A 520 12.25 -4.61 -38.29
N THR A 521 12.72 -5.15 -39.42
CA THR A 521 14.15 -5.46 -39.56
C THR A 521 14.98 -4.20 -39.83
N THR A 522 14.36 -3.20 -40.46
CA THR A 522 15.00 -1.93 -40.79
C THR A 522 14.14 -0.76 -40.29
N ALA A 523 14.81 0.26 -39.77
CA ALA A 523 14.22 1.55 -39.45
C ALA A 523 14.87 2.65 -40.28
N ARG A 524 14.06 3.59 -40.76
CA ARG A 524 14.50 4.81 -41.40
C ARG A 524 14.37 5.96 -40.42
N ILE A 525 15.46 6.67 -40.19
CA ILE A 525 15.56 7.84 -39.29
C ILE A 525 15.79 9.08 -40.15
N PHE A 526 14.98 10.11 -39.97
CA PHE A 526 15.01 11.30 -40.81
C PHE A 526 14.50 12.54 -40.07
N GLY A 527 14.82 13.72 -40.58
CA GLY A 527 14.35 14.99 -40.05
C GLY A 527 14.39 16.08 -41.11
N LEU A 528 13.66 17.17 -40.88
CA LEU A 528 13.58 18.25 -41.85
C LEU A 528 14.98 18.87 -42.06
N GLY A 529 15.46 18.84 -43.31
CA GLY A 529 16.78 19.37 -43.68
C GLY A 529 17.96 18.46 -43.34
N LYS A 530 17.71 17.19 -42.97
CA LYS A 530 18.75 16.21 -42.65
C LYS A 530 18.66 14.99 -43.59
N PRO A 531 19.79 14.37 -43.98
CA PRO A 531 19.77 13.13 -44.74
C PRO A 531 19.11 12.02 -43.92
N ALA A 532 18.37 11.14 -44.60
CA ALA A 532 17.79 9.96 -43.98
C ALA A 532 18.89 8.90 -43.75
N ALA A 533 18.81 8.19 -42.63
CA ALA A 533 19.66 7.06 -42.29
C ALA A 533 18.80 5.80 -42.16
N ASP A 534 19.18 4.75 -42.89
CA ASP A 534 18.58 3.42 -42.75
C ASP A 534 19.42 2.58 -41.78
N VAL A 535 18.73 1.88 -40.88
CA VAL A 535 19.31 1.26 -39.70
C VAL A 535 18.74 -0.13 -39.51
N GLU A 536 19.60 -1.14 -39.48
CA GLU A 536 19.21 -2.51 -39.13
C GLU A 536 19.03 -2.64 -37.61
N LEU A 537 17.92 -3.28 -37.22
CA LEU A 537 17.62 -3.62 -35.83
C LEU A 537 18.35 -4.90 -35.41
N SER A 538 18.53 -5.08 -34.11
CA SER A 538 19.02 -6.34 -33.57
C SER A 538 18.01 -7.47 -33.85
N LYS A 539 18.53 -8.67 -34.10
CA LYS A 539 17.71 -9.84 -34.45
C LYS A 539 16.93 -10.36 -33.24
#